data_AF-A0A2V4VA01-F1
#
_entry.id   AF-A0A2V4VA01-F1
#
_cell.length_a   1.000
_cell.length_b   1.000
_cell.length_c   1.000
_cell.angle_alpha   90.00
_cell.angle_beta   90.00
_cell.angle_gamma   90.00
#
_symmetry.space_group_name_H-M   'P 1'
#
loop_
_entity.id
_entity.type
_entity.pdbx_description
1 polymer ?
#
loop_
_entity_poly.entity_id
_entity_poly.type
_entity_poly.pdbx_seq_one_letter_code
_entity_poly.pdbx_strand_id
1 'polypeptide(L)' 'MNNSFTIYAGTVTLGPFTLEDKSALAALSRQPEITDMLPDWKMTEKQLNEFLQFIVSSYERFDPQDVRIMLAD' A
#
# COMPACT_ATOMS: atom_id res chain seq x y z
N MET A 1 7.12 15.13 -11.53
CA MET A 1 7.05 14.05 -12.55
C MET A 1 5.94 13.11 -12.10
N ASN A 2 4.89 12.92 -12.90
CA ASN A 2 3.85 11.93 -12.61
C ASN A 2 4.38 10.54 -12.99
N ASN A 3 5.04 9.86 -12.06
CA ASN A 3 5.43 8.45 -12.23
C ASN A 3 4.23 7.53 -11.94
N SER A 4 3.08 7.76 -12.60
CA SER A 4 1.94 6.85 -12.50
C SER A 4 2.25 5.59 -13.31
N PHE A 5 2.78 4.57 -12.63
CA PHE A 5 3.08 3.28 -13.22
C PHE A 5 1.88 2.36 -13.04
N THR A 6 1.08 2.21 -14.10
CA THR A 6 -0.01 1.23 -14.15
C THR A 6 0.39 0.09 -15.08
N ILE A 7 0.45 -1.13 -14.56
CA ILE A 7 0.68 -2.34 -15.35
C ILE A 7 -0.64 -3.06 -15.55
N TYR A 8 -0.96 -3.38 -16.80
CA TYR A 8 -2.10 -4.22 -17.15
C TYR A 8 -1.60 -5.63 -17.49
N ALA A 9 -2.06 -6.63 -16.73
CA ALA A 9 -1.67 -8.03 -16.87
C ALA A 9 -2.93 -8.90 -17.04
N GLY A 10 -3.61 -8.74 -18.19
CA GLY A 10 -4.80 -9.51 -18.55
C GLY A 10 -5.97 -9.26 -17.60
N THR A 11 -6.09 -10.09 -16.55
CA THR A 11 -7.16 -10.01 -15.54
C THR A 11 -6.78 -9.19 -14.31
N VAL A 12 -5.53 -8.75 -14.19
CA VAL A 12 -5.05 -7.96 -13.05
C VAL A 12 -4.46 -6.64 -13.52
N THR A 13 -4.77 -5.59 -12.80
CA THR A 13 -4.16 -4.27 -12.97
C THR A 13 -3.37 -3.95 -11.70
N LEU A 14 -2.11 -3.59 -11.86
CA LEU A 14 -1.26 -3.08 -10.80
C LEU A 14 -1.14 -1.56 -10.97
N GLY A 15 -1.34 -0.80 -9.91
CA GLY A 15 -1.24 0.65 -9.93
C GLY A 15 -0.87 1.20 -8.56
N PRO A 16 -0.59 2.51 -8.46
CA PRO A 16 -0.38 3.17 -7.18
C PRO A 16 -1.67 3.13 -6.36
N PHE A 17 -1.52 3.00 -5.04
CA PHE A 17 -2.62 3.19 -4.12
C PHE A 17 -3.13 4.64 -4.16
N THR A 18 -4.40 4.80 -3.86
CA THR A 18 -5.05 6.08 -3.60
C THR A 18 -5.67 6.06 -2.21
N LEU A 19 -6.05 7.23 -1.69
CA LEU A 19 -6.76 7.28 -0.41
C LEU A 19 -8.16 6.64 -0.47
N GLU A 20 -8.73 6.47 -1.67
CA GLU A 20 -10.02 5.83 -1.89
C GLU A 20 -9.96 4.32 -1.63
N ASP A 21 -8.78 3.71 -1.78
CA ASP A 21 -8.58 2.27 -1.59
C ASP A 21 -8.64 1.84 -0.11
N LYS A 22 -8.76 2.78 0.83
CA LYS A 22 -8.75 2.50 2.28
C LYS A 22 -9.74 1.41 2.67
N SER A 23 -10.97 1.45 2.17
CA SER A 23 -12.00 0.48 2.53
C SER A 23 -11.70 -0.92 1.99
N ALA A 24 -11.25 -1.01 0.74
CA ALA A 24 -10.87 -2.26 0.09
C ALA A 24 -9.63 -2.88 0.75
N LEU A 25 -8.62 -2.06 1.06
CA LEU A 25 -7.42 -2.50 1.77
C LEU A 25 -7.74 -3.01 3.17
N ALA A 26 -8.62 -2.32 3.92
CA ALA A 26 -9.07 -2.79 5.23
C ALA A 26 -9.79 -4.15 5.16
N ALA A 27 -10.64 -4.33 4.15
CA ALA A 27 -11.38 -5.57 3.95
C ALA A 27 -10.44 -6.72 3.58
N LEU A 28 -9.43 -6.45 2.75
CA LEU A 28 -8.41 -7.42 2.38
C LEU A 28 -7.53 -7.80 3.58
N SER A 29 -6.89 -6.81 4.23
CA SER A 29 -5.86 -7.05 5.25
C SER A 29 -6.37 -7.73 6.53
N ARG A 30 -7.69 -7.77 6.72
CA ARG A 30 -8.35 -8.40 7.87
C ARG A 30 -8.88 -9.81 7.57
N GLN A 31 -8.71 -10.30 6.34
CA GLN A 31 -9.04 -11.68 6.00
C GLN A 31 -8.19 -12.63 6.87
N PRO A 32 -8.79 -13.67 7.48
CA PRO A 32 -8.07 -14.64 8.29
C PRO A 32 -6.82 -15.20 7.60
N GLU A 33 -6.96 -15.54 6.32
CA GLU A 33 -5.89 -16.07 5.48
C GLU A 33 -4.66 -15.14 5.40
N ILE A 34 -4.88 -13.83 5.49
CA ILE A 34 -3.81 -12.83 5.54
C ILE A 34 -3.32 -12.67 6.97
N THR A 35 -4.20 -12.48 7.96
CA THR A 35 -3.80 -12.20 9.33
C THR A 35 -3.13 -13.38 10.04
N ASP A 36 -3.41 -14.61 9.59
CA ASP A 36 -2.76 -15.81 10.10
C ASP A 36 -1.27 -15.85 9.71
N MET A 37 -0.92 -15.25 8.56
CA MET A 37 0.46 -15.14 8.08
C MET A 37 1.13 -13.80 8.45
N LEU A 38 0.34 -12.72 8.45
CA LEU A 38 0.75 -11.33 8.64
C LEU A 38 -0.15 -10.66 9.68
N PRO A 39 0.00 -11.00 10.97
CA PRO A 39 -0.89 -10.50 12.02
C PRO A 39 -0.83 -8.97 12.17
N ASP A 40 0.32 -8.35 11.90
CA ASP A 40 0.52 -6.89 11.97
C ASP A 40 -0.33 -6.12 10.95
N TRP A 41 -0.82 -6.80 9.92
CA TRP A 41 -1.69 -6.21 8.89
C TRP A 41 -3.13 -6.01 9.36
N LYS A 42 -3.48 -6.54 10.55
CA LYS A 42 -4.75 -6.27 11.24
C LYS A 42 -4.75 -4.87 11.87
N MET A 43 -4.50 -3.87 11.05
CA MET A 43 -4.39 -2.48 11.45
C MET A 43 -5.71 -1.94 11.99
N THR A 44 -5.60 -1.10 13.02
CA THR A 44 -6.69 -0.20 13.41
C THR A 44 -6.96 0.79 12.28
N GLU A 45 -8.14 1.44 12.30
CA GLU A 45 -8.49 2.42 11.28
C GLU A 45 -7.48 3.58 11.21
N LYS A 46 -6.97 4.01 12.37
CA LYS A 46 -5.95 5.05 12.46
C LYS A 46 -4.65 4.62 11.78
N GLN A 47 -4.14 3.44 12.14
CA GLN A 47 -2.90 2.90 11.54
C GLN A 47 -3.03 2.71 10.04
N LEU A 48 -4.16 2.21 9.56
CA LEU A 48 -4.42 2.05 8.13
C LEU A 48 -4.40 3.39 7.40
N ASN A 49 -4.99 4.42 8.00
CA ASN A 49 -5.00 5.76 7.43
C ASN A 49 -3.58 6.36 7.37
N GLU A 50 -2.80 6.22 8.45
CA GLU A 50 -1.41 6.67 8.52
C GLU A 50 -0.53 5.93 7.49
N PHE A 51 -0.69 4.60 7.38
CA PHE A 51 0.00 3.78 6.39
C PHE A 51 -0.31 4.23 4.96
N LEU A 52 -1.59 4.38 4.61
CA LEU A 52 -1.98 4.74 3.26
C LEU A 52 -1.52 6.17 2.89
N GLN A 53 -1.58 7.11 3.84
CA GLN A 53 -1.05 8.47 3.65
C GLN A 53 0.47 8.46 3.46
N PHE A 54 1.20 7.67 4.24
CA PHE A 54 2.64 7.49 4.06
C PHE A 54 2.96 6.96 2.66
N ILE A 55 2.29 5.90 2.21
CA ILE A 55 2.50 5.32 0.88
C ILE A 55 2.19 6.34 -0.23
N VAL A 56 1.04 7.00 -0.19
CA VAL A 56 0.66 7.98 -1.22
C VAL A 56 1.62 9.18 -1.27
N SER A 57 2.02 9.71 -0.11
CA SER A 57 2.98 10.82 -0.05
C SER A 57 4.40 10.43 -0.50
N SER A 58 4.74 9.13 -0.42
CA SER A 58 6.05 8.64 -0.83
C SER A 58 6.25 8.65 -2.35
N TYR A 59 5.17 8.62 -3.16
CA TYR A 59 5.26 8.50 -4.61
C TYR A 59 5.99 9.67 -5.28
N GLU A 60 5.85 10.90 -4.75
CA GLU A 60 6.58 12.05 -5.29
C GLU A 60 8.09 11.98 -5.03
N ARG A 61 8.50 11.21 -4.02
CA ARG A 61 9.89 11.08 -3.56
C ARG A 61 10.50 9.72 -3.89
N PHE A 62 9.76 8.86 -4.61
CA PHE A 62 10.20 7.53 -4.94
C PHE A 62 11.39 7.59 -5.92
N ASP A 63 12.55 7.13 -5.45
CA ASP A 63 13.73 6.91 -6.28
C ASP A 63 14.04 5.39 -6.32
N PRO A 64 13.97 4.75 -7.50
CA PRO A 64 14.27 3.32 -7.62
C PRO A 64 15.73 2.97 -7.31
N GLN A 65 16.64 3.95 -7.24
CA GLN A 65 18.04 3.75 -6.83
C GLN A 65 18.26 3.96 -5.33
N ASP A 66 17.27 4.51 -4.59
CA ASP A 66 17.32 4.74 -3.15
C ASP A 66 16.11 4.11 -2.44
N VAL A 67 15.98 2.78 -2.56
CA VAL A 67 14.91 1.97 -1.96
C VAL A 67 15.02 1.88 -0.42
N ARG A 68 15.94 2.61 0.20
CA ARG A 68 16.17 2.55 1.67
C ARG A 68 15.02 3.11 2.50
N ILE A 69 14.06 3.81 1.90
CA ILE A 69 13.02 4.56 2.62
C ILE A 69 11.83 3.71 3.10
N MET A 70 11.65 2.47 2.63
CA MET A 70 10.34 1.80 2.85
C MET A 70 10.29 0.72 3.93
N LEU A 71 11.42 0.29 4.51
CA LEU A 71 11.46 -0.78 5.52
C LEU A 71 12.65 -0.54 6.47
N ALA A 72 12.57 0.42 7.37
CA ALA A 72 13.54 0.54 8.45
C ALA A 72 12.84 0.92 9.76
N ASP A 73 12.74 -0.12 10.61
CA ASP A 73 12.63 -0.20 12.07
C ASP A 73 11.57 0.63 12.82
#